data_AF-A0A0R2GT03-F1
#
_entry.id   AF-A0A0R2GT03-F1
#
_cell.length_a   1.000
_cell.length_b   1.000
_cell.length_c   1.000
_cell.angle_alpha   90.00
_cell.angle_beta   90.00
_cell.angle_gamma   90.00
#
_symmetry.space_group_name_H-M   'P 1'
#
loop_
_entity.id
_entity.type
_entity.pdbx_description
1 polymer ?
#
loop_
_entity_poly.entity_id
_entity_poly.type
_entity_poly.pdbx_seq_one_letter_code
_entity_poly.pdbx_strand_id
1 'polypeptide(L)'
;MIHIARKFKEIVKIGKGAKILQHSKAAEAATKLGGIFHIEHDLSYTTGEEKAAQRRLRLKPLLNEFYRFIGEIKHPIGKLRVAINYALNQKERVY
;
A
#
# COMPACT_ATOMS: atom_id res chain seq x y z
N MET A 1 1.09 -8.28 2.36
CA MET A 1 0.43 -6.99 1.98
C MET A 1 -0.54 -6.45 3.02
N ILE A 2 -1.38 -7.27 3.65
CA ILE A 2 -2.37 -6.83 4.68
C ILE A 2 -1.75 -5.93 5.77
N HIS A 3 -0.55 -6.28 6.27
CA HIS A 3 0.13 -5.50 7.31
C HIS A 3 0.61 -4.11 6.84
N ILE A 4 0.99 -3.96 5.56
CA ILE A 4 1.36 -2.66 4.98
C ILE A 4 0.10 -1.79 4.88
N ALA A 5 -0.96 -2.32 4.26
CA ALA A 5 -2.24 -1.62 4.11
C ALA A 5 -2.83 -1.20 5.47
N ARG A 6 -2.71 -2.06 6.50
CA ARG A 6 -3.15 -1.75 7.86
C ARG A 6 -2.43 -0.53 8.45
N LYS A 7 -1.12 -0.43 8.31
CA LYS A 7 -0.34 0.71 8.82
C LYS A 7 -0.76 2.04 8.17
N PHE A 8 -1.00 2.05 6.86
CA PHE A 8 -1.50 3.24 6.18
C PHE A 8 -2.96 3.57 6.55
N LYS A 9 -3.84 2.56 6.66
CA LYS A 9 -5.21 2.75 7.14
C LYS A 9 -5.28 3.27 8.58
N GLU A 10 -4.36 2.86 9.46
CA GLU A 10 -4.27 3.38 10.83
C GLU A 10 -3.91 4.87 10.85
N ILE A 11 -2.99 5.31 9.98
CA ILE A 11 -2.67 6.74 9.83
C ILE A 11 -3.90 7.54 9.38
N VAL A 12 -4.64 7.03 8.38
CA VAL A 12 -5.85 7.69 7.87
C VAL A 12 -7.00 7.67 8.87
N LYS A 13 -7.18 6.58 9.63
CA LYS A 13 -8.20 6.49 10.69
C LYS A 13 -7.96 7.51 11.80
N ILE A 14 -6.70 7.68 12.23
CA ILE A 14 -6.31 8.71 13.19
C ILE A 14 -6.57 10.11 12.59
N GLY A 15 -6.38 10.26 11.28
CA GLY A 15 -6.62 11.50 10.56
C GLY A 15 -8.07 11.83 10.21
N LYS A 16 -9.03 10.90 10.34
CA LYS A 16 -10.44 11.19 10.00
C LYS A 16 -11.07 12.29 10.87
N GLY A 17 -10.51 12.59 12.05
CA GLY A 17 -10.89 13.74 12.87
C GLY A 17 -10.28 15.08 12.40
N ALA A 18 -9.23 15.04 11.57
CA ALA A 18 -8.55 16.22 11.04
C ALA A 18 -8.71 16.26 9.52
N LYS A 19 -9.65 17.08 9.01
CA LYS A 19 -9.88 17.32 7.57
C LYS A 19 -8.59 17.50 6.73
N ILE A 20 -7.52 18.00 7.36
CA ILE A 20 -6.16 18.15 6.81
C ILE A 20 -5.56 16.84 6.26
N LEU A 21 -5.90 15.68 6.82
CA LEU A 21 -5.31 14.41 6.41
C LEU A 21 -5.99 13.77 5.18
N GLN A 22 -7.18 14.24 4.77
CA GLN A 22 -7.88 13.72 3.59
C GLN A 22 -7.12 13.95 2.27
N HIS A 23 -6.31 15.01 2.20
CA HIS A 23 -5.46 15.34 1.04
C HIS A 23 -3.96 15.12 1.33
N SER A 24 -3.63 14.40 2.40
CA SER A 24 -2.24 14.11 2.72
C SER A 24 -1.70 12.97 1.85
N LYS A 25 -0.39 12.98 1.59
CA LYS A 25 0.30 11.87 0.91
C LYS A 25 0.06 10.50 1.59
N ALA A 26 -0.24 10.49 2.90
CA ALA A 26 -0.61 9.29 3.63
C ALA A 26 -2.00 8.75 3.23
N ALA A 27 -2.97 9.63 2.99
CA ALA A 27 -4.29 9.25 2.49
C ALA A 27 -4.23 8.77 1.04
N GLU A 28 -3.46 9.43 0.18
CA GLU A 28 -3.19 8.94 -1.18
C GLU A 28 -2.53 7.56 -1.20
N ALA A 29 -1.52 7.33 -0.34
CA ALA A 29 -0.90 6.02 -0.16
C ALA A 29 -1.92 4.95 0.28
N ALA A 30 -2.79 5.28 1.22
CA ALA A 30 -3.83 4.37 1.70
C ALA A 30 -4.89 4.06 0.63
N THR A 31 -5.27 5.05 -0.18
CA THR A 31 -6.20 4.88 -1.30
C THR A 31 -5.62 3.99 -2.39
N LYS A 32 -4.37 4.24 -2.81
CA LYS A 32 -3.67 3.39 -3.79
C LYS A 32 -3.56 1.94 -3.29
N LEU A 33 -3.18 1.74 -2.03
CA LEU A 33 -3.15 0.39 -1.41
C LEU A 33 -4.53 -0.24 -1.29
N GLY A 34 -5.57 0.55 -1.02
CA GLY A 34 -6.95 0.09 -1.00
C GLY A 34 -7.37 -0.49 -2.35
N GLY A 35 -7.09 0.23 -3.44
CA GLY A 35 -7.35 -0.24 -4.81
C GLY A 35 -6.61 -1.53 -5.14
N ILE A 36 -5.32 -1.63 -4.80
CA ILE A 36 -4.51 -2.85 -4.99
C ILE A 36 -5.13 -4.03 -4.23
N PHE A 37 -5.62 -3.81 -3.01
CA PHE A 37 -6.24 -4.86 -2.20
C PHE A 37 -7.60 -5.31 -2.76
N HIS A 38 -8.41 -4.39 -3.28
CA HIS A 38 -9.66 -4.74 -3.95
C HIS A 38 -9.39 -5.61 -5.19
N ILE A 39 -8.42 -5.20 -6.03
CA ILE A 39 -8.02 -6.00 -7.19
C ILE A 39 -7.49 -7.37 -6.75
N GLU A 40 -6.68 -7.43 -5.69
CA GLU A 40 -6.16 -8.70 -5.14
C GLU A 40 -7.27 -9.61 -4.59
N HIS A 41 -8.29 -9.03 -3.95
CA HIS A 41 -9.44 -9.76 -3.42
C HIS A 41 -10.32 -10.30 -4.56
N ASP A 42 -10.48 -9.55 -5.64
CA ASP A 42 -11.30 -9.92 -6.79
C ASP A 42 -10.57 -10.85 -7.78
N LEU A 43 -9.27 -11.12 -7.55
CA LEU A 43 -8.58 -12.20 -8.24
C LEU A 43 -9.17 -13.54 -7.76
N SER A 44 -9.91 -14.20 -8.64
CA SER A 44 -10.28 -15.60 -8.47
C SER A 44 -9.13 -16.49 -8.94
N TYR A 45 -8.76 -17.47 -8.12
CA TYR A 45 -7.72 -18.45 -8.41
C TYR A 45 -8.05 -19.78 -7.72
N THR A 46 -7.68 -20.86 -8.39
CA THR A 46 -7.95 -22.23 -7.93
C THR A 46 -6.74 -22.79 -7.16
N THR A 47 -5.53 -22.33 -7.52
CA THR A 47 -4.26 -22.81 -6.95
C THR A 47 -3.35 -21.67 -6.48
N GLY A 48 -2.39 -22.00 -5.61
CA GLY A 48 -1.39 -21.04 -5.10
C GLY A 48 -0.45 -20.50 -6.18
N GLU A 49 -0.16 -21.29 -7.22
CA GLU A 49 0.71 -20.89 -8.33
C GLU A 49 0.02 -19.90 -9.27
N GLU A 50 -1.25 -20.15 -9.61
CA GLU A 50 -2.08 -19.21 -10.39
C GLU A 50 -2.23 -17.88 -9.65
N LYS A 51 -2.44 -17.94 -8.32
CA LYS A 51 -2.45 -16.75 -7.48
C LYS A 51 -1.15 -15.97 -7.61
N ALA A 52 0.00 -16.63 -7.47
CA ALA A 52 1.30 -15.96 -7.60
C ALA A 52 1.52 -15.37 -9.00
N ALA A 53 1.12 -16.09 -10.06
CA ALA A 53 1.21 -15.60 -11.44
C ALA A 53 0.31 -14.38 -11.68
N GLN A 54 -0.95 -14.41 -11.25
CA GLN A 54 -1.89 -13.28 -11.36
C GLN A 54 -1.44 -12.09 -10.53
N ARG A 55 -0.90 -12.31 -9.32
CA ARG A 55 -0.27 -11.24 -8.53
C ARG A 55 0.90 -10.61 -9.27
N ARG A 56 1.80 -11.41 -9.84
CA ARG A 56 2.95 -10.88 -10.61
C ARG A 56 2.53 -10.15 -11.87
N LEU A 57 1.45 -10.58 -12.53
CA LEU A 57 0.98 -9.95 -13.77
C LEU A 57 0.23 -8.64 -13.49
N ARG A 58 -0.73 -8.66 -12.55
CA ARG A 58 -1.64 -7.54 -12.30
C ARG A 58 -1.22 -6.63 -11.16
N LEU A 59 -0.72 -7.19 -10.05
CA LEU A 59 -0.39 -6.40 -8.85
C LEU A 59 1.03 -5.85 -8.88
N LYS A 60 2.00 -6.54 -9.48
CA LYS A 60 3.39 -6.06 -9.59
C LYS A 60 3.52 -4.64 -10.18
N PRO A 61 2.89 -4.29 -11.32
CA PRO A 61 2.99 -2.92 -11.84
C PRO A 61 2.36 -1.90 -10.87
N LEU A 62 1.23 -2.21 -10.25
CA LEU A 62 0.55 -1.34 -9.30
C LEU A 62 1.36 -1.14 -8.01
N LEU A 63 1.99 -2.21 -7.52
CA LEU A 63 2.89 -2.17 -6.37
C LEU A 63 4.17 -1.40 -6.69
N ASN A 64 4.73 -1.57 -7.89
CA ASN A 64 5.86 -0.76 -8.34
C ASN A 64 5.51 0.73 -8.35
N GLU A 65 4.34 1.10 -8.87
CA GLU A 65 3.87 2.48 -8.84
C GLU A 65 3.69 2.99 -7.41
N PHE A 66 3.10 2.17 -6.53
CA PHE A 66 2.98 2.48 -5.12
C PHE A 66 4.35 2.70 -4.44
N TYR A 67 5.32 1.81 -4.69
CA TYR A 67 6.67 1.91 -4.16
C TYR A 67 7.41 3.15 -4.67
N ARG A 68 7.22 3.51 -5.94
CA ARG A 68 7.73 4.76 -6.52
C ARG A 68 7.11 5.96 -5.81
N PHE A 69 5.78 5.99 -5.71
CA PHE A 69 5.05 7.06 -5.05
C PHE A 69 5.53 7.32 -3.61
N ILE A 70 5.63 6.27 -2.79
CA ILE A 70 6.09 6.44 -1.40
C ILE A 70 7.57 6.81 -1.30
N GLY A 71 8.39 6.42 -2.29
CA GLY A 71 9.81 6.78 -2.38
C GLY A 71 10.04 8.25 -2.76
N GLU A 72 9.12 8.85 -3.50
CA GLU A 72 9.16 10.27 -3.90
C GLU A 72 8.71 11.23 -2.78
N ILE A 73 8.21 10.70 -1.66
CA ILE A 73 7.81 11.50 -0.50
C ILE A 73 9.06 12.03 0.20
N LYS A 74 9.43 13.27 -0.09
CA LYS A 74 10.50 13.98 0.62
C LYS A 74 10.11 14.31 2.07
N HIS A 75 11.04 14.06 2.99
CA HIS A 75 10.92 14.35 4.43
C HIS A 75 9.64 13.80 5.10
N PRO A 76 9.37 12.48 5.04
CA PRO A 76 8.24 11.92 5.76
C PRO A 76 8.49 12.03 7.28
N ILE A 77 7.47 12.44 8.03
CA ILE A 77 7.55 12.66 9.47
C ILE A 77 6.63 11.71 10.25
N GLY A 78 6.97 11.48 11.52
CA GLY A 78 6.15 10.71 12.46
C GLY A 78 5.74 9.33 11.95
N LYS A 79 4.44 9.03 12.04
CA LYS A 79 3.87 7.72 11.65
C LYS A 79 3.98 7.44 10.15
N LEU A 80 3.99 8.47 9.30
CA LEU A 80 4.15 8.30 7.85
C LEU A 80 5.54 7.73 7.52
N ARG A 81 6.60 8.25 8.16
CA ARG A 81 7.96 7.72 8.02
C ARG A 81 8.04 6.23 8.39
N VAL A 82 7.43 5.87 9.52
CA VAL A 82 7.41 4.48 9.99
C VAL A 82 6.69 3.56 9.01
N ALA A 83 5.55 4.00 8.46
CA ALA A 83 4.79 3.22 7.48
C ALA A 83 5.55 3.05 6.15
N ILE A 84 6.19 4.12 5.65
CA ILE A 84 7.01 4.08 4.43
C ILE A 84 8.19 3.12 4.62
N ASN A 85 8.96 3.27 5.70
CA ASN A 85 10.11 2.40 5.98
C ASN A 85 9.68 0.94 6.12
N TYR A 86 8.57 0.68 6.81
CA TYR A 86 8.04 -0.67 6.93
C TYR A 86 7.63 -1.24 5.56
N ALA A 87 6.96 -0.45 4.72
CA ALA A 87 6.55 -0.88 3.39
C ALA A 87 7.75 -1.22 2.50
N LEU A 88 8.80 -0.38 2.51
CA LEU A 88 10.02 -0.57 1.75
C LEU A 88 10.79 -1.82 2.23
N ASN A 89 10.92 -2.03 3.54
CA ASN A 89 11.58 -3.22 4.09
C ASN A 89 10.83 -4.54 3.78
N GLN A 90 9.54 -4.45 3.46
CA GLN A 90 8.73 -5.61 3.08
C GLN A 90 8.66 -5.80 1.55
N LYS A 91 9.25 -4.90 0.76
CA LYS A 91 9.18 -4.91 -0.71
C LYS A 91 9.65 -6.24 -1.31
N GLU A 92 10.75 -6.80 -0.82
CA GLU A 92 11.28 -8.08 -1.30
C GLU A 92 10.36 -9.27 -0.96
N ARG A 93 9.59 -9.18 0.11
CA ARG A 93 8.67 -10.26 0.55
C ARG A 93 7.30 -10.21 -0.10
N VAL A 94 7.00 -9.14 -0.84
CA VAL A 94 5.73 -8.95 -1.53
C VAL A 94 5.81 -9.45 -2.99
N TYR A 95 7.02 -9.68 -3.50
CA TYR A 95 7.28 -10.26 -4.83
C TYR A 95 7.35 -11.79 -4.82
#